data_AF-A0A7J9KIJ1-F1
#
_entry.id   AF-A0A7J9KIJ1-F1
#
_cell.length_a   1.000
_cell.length_b   1.000
_cell.length_c   1.000
_cell.angle_alpha   90.00
_cell.angle_beta   90.00
_cell.angle_gamma   90.00
#
_symmetry.space_group_name_H-M   'P 1'
#
loop_
_entity.id
_entity.type
_entity.pdbx_description
1 polymer ?
#
loop_
_entity_poly.entity_id
_entity_poly.type
_entity_poly.pdbx_seq_one_letter_code
_entity_poly.pdbx_strand_id
1 'polypeptide(L)'
;IPIFLLLQIDQDILGLCGNRLVLFDNKTKDETKRVKQVQDLLTLVNMVIEQNGGQPYTDELFAELKKGATKLRDQQEVVAALKGYSKREISEFKEQIERSYEEQLMRITEMVESKLKETTVRLEQQLAEEQAARLKAEELAQLAQMKSNDEIRKLRENLERAQKETEELRKQAARCAIL
;
A
#
# COMPACT_ATOMS: atom_id res chain seq x y z
N ILE A 1 -10.94 -9.79 8.34
CA ILE A 1 -10.35 -8.48 8.69
C ILE A 1 -11.49 -7.61 9.22
N PRO A 2 -11.43 -7.09 10.46
CA PRO A 2 -12.49 -6.24 11.00
C PRO A 2 -12.65 -4.97 10.14
N ILE A 3 -13.89 -4.52 9.93
CA ILE A 3 -14.25 -3.32 9.14
C ILE A 3 -13.48 -2.07 9.60
N PHE A 4 -13.14 -2.01 10.90
CA PHE A 4 -12.35 -0.93 11.49
C PHE A 4 -10.93 -0.80 10.92
N LEU A 5 -10.27 -1.93 10.61
CA LEU A 5 -8.93 -1.92 10.02
C LEU A 5 -8.93 -1.44 8.56
N LEU A 6 -9.97 -1.76 7.79
CA LEU A 6 -10.12 -1.27 6.41
C LEU A 6 -10.32 0.26 6.37
N LEU A 7 -11.19 0.80 7.24
CA LEU A 7 -11.41 2.24 7.36
C LEU A 7 -10.15 3.02 7.80
N GLN A 8 -9.33 2.44 8.68
CA GLN A 8 -8.09 3.06 9.12
C GLN A 8 -7.04 3.11 7.99
N ILE A 9 -6.90 2.02 7.22
CA ILE A 9 -5.96 1.95 6.09
C ILE A 9 -6.26 3.04 5.05
N ASP A 10 -7.54 3.28 4.75
CA ASP A 10 -7.94 4.31 3.79
C ASP A 10 -7.53 5.73 4.24
N GLN A 11 -7.64 6.03 5.54
CA GLN A 11 -7.23 7.32 6.10
C GLN A 11 -5.70 7.50 6.08
N ASP A 12 -4.96 6.45 6.43
CA ASP A 12 -3.50 6.49 6.47
C ASP A 12 -2.91 6.69 5.06
N ILE A 13 -3.48 6.02 4.05
CA ILE A 13 -3.08 6.19 2.64
C ILE A 13 -3.33 7.63 2.17
N LEU A 14 -4.50 8.21 2.49
CA LEU A 14 -4.79 9.60 2.15
C LEU A 14 -3.79 10.56 2.82
N GLY A 15 -3.42 10.30 4.08
CA GLY A 15 -2.38 11.04 4.79
C GLY A 15 -1.02 10.98 4.09
N LEU A 16 -0.56 9.79 3.69
CA LEU A 16 0.69 9.61 2.94
C LEU A 16 0.67 10.31 1.59
N CYS A 17 -0.50 10.36 0.95
CA CYS A 17 -0.72 11.08 -0.28
C CYS A 17 -0.89 12.60 -0.07
N GLY A 18 -0.75 13.13 1.15
CA GLY A 18 -0.93 14.56 1.44
C GLY A 18 -2.36 15.05 1.19
N ASN A 19 -3.34 14.16 1.39
CA ASN A 19 -4.77 14.39 1.12
C ASN A 19 -5.09 14.83 -0.32
N ARG A 20 -4.20 14.53 -1.28
CA ARG A 20 -4.45 14.73 -2.71
C ARG A 20 -5.46 13.69 -3.20
N LEU A 21 -6.72 14.07 -3.32
CA LEU A 21 -7.83 13.20 -3.70
C LEU A 21 -8.74 13.90 -4.72
N VAL A 22 -9.16 13.18 -5.75
CA VAL A 22 -10.17 13.63 -6.71
C VAL A 22 -11.14 12.49 -7.03
N LEU A 23 -12.43 12.80 -7.08
CA LEU A 23 -13.49 11.82 -7.36
C LEU A 23 -13.89 11.86 -8.84
N PHE A 24 -13.80 10.69 -9.49
CA PHE A 24 -14.23 10.50 -10.87
C PHE A 24 -15.51 9.67 -10.97
N ASP A 25 -16.50 10.22 -11.65
CA ASP A 25 -17.69 9.52 -12.11
C ASP A 25 -17.47 9.12 -13.56
N ASN A 26 -16.90 7.94 -13.79
CA ASN A 26 -16.59 7.45 -15.15
C ASN A 26 -17.84 7.17 -16.00
N LYS A 27 -19.06 7.31 -15.45
CA LYS A 27 -20.33 7.05 -16.16
C LYS A 27 -21.11 8.32 -16.49
N THR A 28 -20.66 9.51 -16.04
CA THR A 28 -21.38 10.75 -16.33
C THR A 28 -21.42 11.02 -17.84
N LYS A 29 -22.59 11.38 -18.35
CA LYS A 29 -22.79 11.88 -19.72
C LYS A 29 -22.79 13.41 -19.80
N ASP A 30 -22.80 14.07 -18.64
CA ASP A 30 -22.77 15.53 -18.53
C ASP A 30 -21.36 16.05 -18.79
N GLU A 31 -21.20 16.80 -19.89
CA GLU A 31 -19.91 17.36 -20.30
C GLU A 31 -19.34 18.35 -19.28
N THR A 32 -20.19 19.14 -18.62
CA THR A 32 -19.75 20.11 -17.62
C THR A 32 -19.13 19.40 -16.42
N LYS A 33 -19.73 18.29 -15.98
CA LYS A 33 -19.17 17.44 -14.93
C LYS A 33 -17.85 16.81 -15.35
N ARG A 34 -17.75 16.32 -16.59
CA ARG A 34 -16.50 15.75 -17.12
C ARG A 34 -15.37 16.78 -17.14
N VAL A 35 -15.64 17.99 -17.63
CA VAL A 35 -14.66 19.08 -17.66
C VAL A 35 -14.22 19.45 -16.25
N LYS A 36 -15.17 19.59 -15.30
CA LYS A 36 -14.85 19.89 -13.91
C LYS A 36 -13.93 18.83 -13.28
N GLN A 37 -14.23 17.55 -13.48
CA GLN A 37 -13.43 16.45 -12.93
C GLN A 37 -11.98 16.44 -13.46
N VAL A 38 -11.80 16.70 -14.75
CA VAL A 38 -10.47 16.84 -15.35
C VAL A 38 -9.76 18.07 -14.79
N GLN A 39 -10.46 19.19 -14.64
CA GLN A 39 -9.89 20.41 -14.07
C GLN A 39 -9.42 20.22 -12.62
N ASP A 40 -10.22 19.53 -11.80
CA ASP A 40 -9.88 19.21 -10.41
C ASP A 40 -8.62 18.32 -10.36
N LEU A 41 -8.50 17.33 -11.24
CA LEU A 41 -7.29 16.50 -11.38
C LEU A 41 -6.06 17.32 -11.77
N LEU A 42 -6.18 18.17 -12.80
CA LEU A 42 -5.06 18.99 -13.27
C LEU A 42 -4.58 19.98 -12.21
N THR A 43 -5.50 20.48 -11.37
CA THR A 43 -5.15 21.33 -10.22
C THR A 43 -4.25 20.58 -9.24
N LEU A 44 -4.56 19.32 -8.93
CA LEU A 44 -3.71 18.48 -8.10
C LEU A 44 -2.36 18.18 -8.76
N VAL A 45 -2.35 17.89 -10.07
CA VAL A 45 -1.09 17.63 -10.80
C VAL A 45 -0.17 18.85 -10.76
N ASN A 46 -0.69 20.05 -11.03
CA ASN A 46 0.10 21.28 -10.98
C ASN A 46 0.68 21.54 -9.60
N MET A 47 -0.12 21.34 -8.54
CA MET A 47 0.36 21.44 -7.16
C MET A 47 1.57 20.51 -6.90
N VAL A 48 1.52 19.27 -7.41
CA VAL A 48 2.62 18.32 -7.25
C VAL A 48 3.85 18.74 -8.04
N ILE A 49 3.66 19.26 -9.26
CA ILE A 49 4.76 19.79 -10.09
C ILE A 49 5.46 20.93 -9.35
N GLU A 50 4.71 21.88 -8.79
CA GLU A 50 5.25 23.00 -8.03
C GLU A 50 5.99 22.54 -6.78
N GLN A 51 5.40 21.62 -6.00
CA GLN A 51 6.03 21.04 -4.80
C GLN A 51 7.34 20.31 -5.12
N ASN A 52 7.42 19.65 -6.28
CA ASN A 52 8.62 18.95 -6.73
C ASN A 52 9.61 19.87 -7.48
N GLY A 53 9.39 21.18 -7.53
CA GLY A 53 10.26 22.12 -8.25
C GLY A 53 10.35 21.83 -9.76
N GLY A 54 9.27 21.31 -10.34
CA GLY A 54 9.19 20.90 -11.73
C GLY A 54 9.90 19.58 -12.06
N GLN A 55 10.52 18.92 -11.08
CA GLN A 55 11.22 17.67 -11.32
C GLN A 55 10.23 16.50 -11.36
N PRO A 56 10.26 15.68 -12.42
CA PRO A 56 9.50 14.44 -12.43
C PRO A 56 10.07 13.46 -11.40
N TYR A 57 9.27 12.45 -11.05
CA TYR A 57 9.79 11.34 -10.26
C TYR A 57 11.01 10.72 -10.99
N THR A 58 12.10 10.55 -10.24
CA THR A 58 13.32 9.90 -10.72
C THR A 58 13.85 9.01 -9.61
N ASP A 59 14.41 7.86 -10.00
CA ASP A 59 15.19 7.02 -9.12
C ASP A 59 16.53 6.67 -9.78
N GLU A 60 17.35 5.92 -9.05
CA GLU A 60 18.67 5.48 -9.48
C GLU A 60 18.61 4.65 -10.78
N LEU A 61 17.57 3.82 -10.93
CA LEU A 61 17.38 2.99 -12.12
C LEU A 61 17.04 3.85 -13.34
N PHE A 62 16.11 4.81 -13.19
CA PHE A 62 15.78 5.79 -14.22
C PHE A 62 17.00 6.63 -14.62
N ALA A 63 17.82 7.05 -13.64
CA ALA A 63 19.02 7.81 -13.91
C ALA A 63 20.05 7.02 -14.72
N GLU A 64 20.32 5.75 -14.36
CA GLU A 64 21.29 4.91 -15.07
C GLU A 64 20.79 4.53 -16.47
N LEU A 65 19.49 4.25 -16.64
CA LEU A 65 18.86 4.04 -17.95
C LEU A 65 18.99 5.27 -18.85
N LYS A 66 18.68 6.45 -18.33
CA LYS A 66 18.79 7.71 -19.09
C LYS A 66 20.24 7.99 -19.49
N LYS A 67 21.19 7.74 -18.59
CA LYS A 67 22.63 7.87 -18.85
C LYS A 67 23.10 6.92 -19.95
N GLY A 68 22.61 5.68 -19.96
CA GLY A 68 22.91 4.74 -21.04
C GLY A 68 22.33 5.16 -22.38
N ALA A 69 21.07 5.61 -22.40
CA ALA A 69 20.45 6.13 -23.62
C ALA A 69 21.20 7.35 -24.18
N THR A 70 21.67 8.28 -23.32
CA THR A 70 22.47 9.42 -23.77
C THR A 70 23.83 8.99 -24.33
N LYS A 71 24.53 8.06 -23.67
CA LYS A 71 25.82 7.55 -24.15
C LYS A 71 25.69 6.88 -25.51
N LEU A 72 24.65 6.08 -25.71
CA LEU A 72 24.39 5.41 -26.98
C LEU A 72 24.15 6.40 -28.11
N ARG A 73 23.35 7.45 -27.86
CA ARG A 73 23.13 8.51 -28.85
C ARG A 73 24.43 9.22 -29.20
N ASP A 74 25.21 9.64 -28.20
CA ASP A 74 26.47 10.35 -28.41
C ASP A 74 27.48 9.45 -29.16
N GLN A 75 27.52 8.15 -28.86
CA GLN A 75 28.33 7.16 -29.58
C GLN A 75 27.86 6.96 -31.04
N GLN A 76 26.55 6.90 -31.29
CA GLN A 76 26.00 6.82 -32.65
C GLN A 76 26.30 8.06 -33.50
N GLU A 77 26.26 9.25 -32.91
CA GLU A 77 26.65 10.49 -33.56
C GLU A 77 28.14 10.48 -33.95
N VAL A 78 29.01 9.97 -33.07
CA VAL A 78 30.43 9.75 -33.39
C VAL A 78 30.58 8.74 -34.54
N VAL A 79 29.91 7.58 -34.51
CA VAL A 79 29.94 6.61 -35.64
C VAL A 79 29.49 7.25 -36.96
N ALA A 80 28.41 8.02 -36.94
CA ALA A 80 27.88 8.66 -38.14
C ALA A 80 28.82 9.73 -38.73
N ALA A 81 29.63 10.38 -37.88
CA ALA A 81 30.61 11.38 -38.28
C ALA A 81 31.94 10.78 -38.81
N LEU A 82 32.20 9.48 -38.60
CA LEU A 82 33.43 8.79 -39.00
C LEU A 82 33.47 8.50 -40.52
N LYS A 83 33.56 9.54 -41.37
CA LYS A 83 34.02 9.40 -42.77
C LYS A 83 35.55 9.43 -42.81
N GLY A 84 36.20 8.29 -43.09
CA GLY A 84 37.64 8.23 -43.42
C GLY A 84 38.54 7.38 -42.53
N TYR A 85 38.00 6.61 -41.58
CA TYR A 85 38.79 5.77 -40.66
C TYR A 85 39.15 4.39 -41.22
N SER A 86 40.22 3.80 -40.72
CA SER A 86 40.67 2.46 -41.09
C SER A 86 39.79 1.36 -40.49
N LYS A 87 39.79 0.18 -41.11
CA LYS A 87 39.00 -0.99 -40.66
C LYS A 87 39.31 -1.43 -39.23
N ARG A 88 40.53 -1.21 -38.74
CA ARG A 88 40.93 -1.52 -37.34
C ARG A 88 40.29 -0.56 -36.35
N GLU A 89 40.37 0.74 -36.61
CA GLU A 89 39.82 1.78 -35.72
C GLU A 89 38.30 1.63 -35.57
N ILE A 90 37.59 1.27 -36.65
CA ILE A 90 36.16 0.96 -36.61
C ILE A 90 35.87 -0.26 -35.72
N SER A 91 36.72 -1.29 -35.79
CA SER A 91 36.56 -2.51 -34.98
C SER A 91 36.79 -2.23 -33.50
N GLU A 92 37.85 -1.52 -33.15
CA GLU A 92 38.19 -1.16 -31.77
C GLU A 92 37.09 -0.28 -31.14
N PHE A 93 36.53 0.66 -31.91
CA PHE A 93 35.44 1.50 -31.44
C PHE A 93 34.16 0.70 -31.18
N LYS A 94 33.84 -0.26 -32.05
CA LYS A 94 32.68 -1.14 -31.89
C LYS A 94 32.80 -2.00 -30.62
N GLU A 95 33.97 -2.59 -30.38
CA GLU A 95 34.23 -3.36 -29.15
C GLU A 95 34.15 -2.49 -27.89
N GLN A 96 34.55 -1.22 -27.96
CA GLN A 96 34.41 -0.29 -26.83
C GLN A 96 32.94 0.05 -26.52
N ILE A 97 32.11 0.22 -27.56
CA ILE A 97 30.66 0.43 -27.40
C ILE A 97 30.02 -0.81 -26.76
N GLU A 98 30.31 -2.00 -27.29
CA GLU A 98 29.74 -3.26 -26.79
C GLU A 98 30.11 -3.48 -25.31
N ARG A 99 31.38 -3.32 -24.94
CA ARG A 99 31.83 -3.40 -23.54
C ARG A 99 31.13 -2.39 -22.64
N SER A 100 31.02 -1.12 -23.07
CA SER A 100 30.33 -0.10 -22.27
C SER A 100 28.84 -0.43 -22.08
N TYR A 101 28.20 -1.07 -23.06
CA TYR A 101 26.80 -1.47 -22.95
C TYR A 101 26.63 -2.64 -21.98
N GLU A 102 27.50 -3.65 -22.07
CA GLU A 102 27.53 -4.78 -21.14
C GLU A 102 27.74 -4.33 -19.69
N GLU A 103 28.69 -3.41 -19.45
CA GLU A 103 28.94 -2.86 -18.12
C GLU A 103 27.71 -2.14 -17.55
N GLN A 104 26.98 -1.39 -18.37
CA GLN A 104 25.76 -0.72 -17.91
C GLN A 104 24.62 -1.69 -17.64
N LEU A 105 24.46 -2.71 -18.50
CA LEU A 105 23.45 -3.75 -18.30
C LEU A 105 23.71 -4.52 -17.00
N MET A 106 24.98 -4.81 -16.70
CA MET A 106 25.38 -5.46 -15.46
C MET A 106 25.03 -4.61 -14.24
N ARG A 107 25.36 -3.32 -14.24
CA ARG A 107 25.00 -2.40 -13.14
C ARG A 107 23.49 -2.32 -12.93
N ILE A 108 22.72 -2.20 -14.00
CA ILE A 108 21.26 -2.17 -13.93
C ILE A 108 20.71 -3.47 -13.34
N THR A 109 21.25 -4.61 -13.78
CA THR A 109 20.87 -5.93 -13.27
C THR A 109 21.17 -6.05 -11.78
N GLU A 110 22.37 -5.69 -11.33
CA GLU A 110 22.76 -5.71 -9.92
C GLU A 110 21.88 -4.79 -9.05
N MET A 111 21.55 -3.59 -9.54
CA MET A 111 20.64 -2.66 -8.84
C MET A 111 19.22 -3.23 -8.71
N VAL A 112 18.69 -3.86 -9.76
CA VAL A 112 17.36 -4.48 -9.72
C VAL A 112 17.36 -5.66 -8.76
N GLU A 113 18.35 -6.55 -8.85
CA GLU A 113 18.47 -7.72 -7.97
C GLU A 113 18.58 -7.33 -6.50
N SER A 114 19.42 -6.33 -6.18
CA SER A 114 19.60 -5.84 -4.81
C SER A 114 18.33 -5.19 -4.26
N LYS A 115 17.65 -4.32 -5.01
CA LYS A 115 16.36 -3.71 -4.60
C LYS A 115 15.26 -4.74 -4.40
N LEU A 116 15.20 -5.76 -5.25
CA LEU A 116 14.25 -6.87 -5.10
C LEU A 116 14.53 -7.65 -3.83
N LYS A 117 15.80 -8.02 -3.59
CA LYS A 117 16.20 -8.75 -2.38
C LYS A 117 15.88 -7.97 -1.11
N GLU A 118 16.20 -6.68 -1.08
CA GLU A 118 15.89 -5.79 0.05
C GLU A 118 14.36 -5.72 0.29
N THR A 119 13.59 -5.55 -0.78
CA THR A 119 12.12 -5.48 -0.69
C THR A 119 11.53 -6.79 -0.18
N THR A 120 12.02 -7.94 -0.66
CA THR A 120 11.59 -9.26 -0.19
C THR A 120 11.84 -9.42 1.30
N VAL A 121 13.05 -9.11 1.78
CA VAL A 121 13.38 -9.20 3.22
C VAL A 121 12.48 -8.28 4.04
N ARG A 122 12.24 -7.05 3.57
CA ARG A 122 11.35 -6.10 4.24
C ARG A 122 9.91 -6.62 4.33
N LEU A 123 9.38 -7.19 3.24
CA LEU A 123 8.02 -7.73 3.20
C LEU A 123 7.88 -8.98 4.06
N GLU A 124 8.89 -9.86 4.07
CA GLU A 124 8.93 -11.04 4.95
C GLU A 124 8.90 -10.63 6.43
N GLN A 125 9.67 -9.60 6.80
CA GLN A 125 9.67 -9.03 8.14
C GLN A 125 8.29 -8.46 8.52
N GLN A 126 7.68 -7.65 7.65
CA GLN A 126 6.35 -7.08 7.88
C GLN A 126 5.27 -8.15 8.02
N LEU A 127 5.35 -9.21 7.20
CA LEU A 127 4.42 -10.33 7.27
C LEU A 127 4.54 -11.06 8.62
N ALA A 128 5.77 -11.31 9.09
CA ALA A 128 5.99 -11.96 10.38
C ALA A 128 5.45 -11.10 11.55
N GLU A 129 5.65 -9.78 11.48
CA GLU A 129 5.12 -8.83 12.48
C GLU A 129 3.59 -8.80 12.50
N GLU A 130 2.94 -8.75 11.33
CA GLU A 130 1.48 -8.80 11.23
C GLU A 130 0.93 -10.12 11.79
N GLN A 131 1.53 -11.25 11.40
CA GLN A 131 1.10 -12.57 11.88
C GLN A 131 1.23 -12.68 13.41
N ALA A 132 2.31 -12.17 13.98
CA ALA A 132 2.51 -12.13 15.43
C ALA A 132 1.50 -11.22 16.14
N ALA A 133 1.21 -10.05 15.57
CA ALA A 133 0.20 -9.13 16.11
C ALA A 133 -1.21 -9.73 16.04
N ARG A 134 -1.54 -10.39 14.93
CA ARG A 134 -2.82 -11.08 14.72
C ARG A 134 -3.03 -12.20 15.72
N LEU A 135 -2.03 -13.05 15.93
CA LEU A 135 -2.12 -14.15 16.91
C LEU A 135 -2.39 -13.62 18.32
N LYS A 136 -1.65 -12.58 18.75
CA LYS A 136 -1.88 -11.93 20.05
C LYS A 136 -3.29 -11.34 20.17
N ALA A 137 -3.78 -10.69 19.12
CA ALA A 137 -5.12 -10.13 19.10
C ALA A 137 -6.20 -11.22 19.21
N GLU A 138 -5.99 -12.37 18.56
CA GLU A 138 -6.89 -13.52 18.61
C GLU A 138 -6.92 -14.15 20.01
N GLU A 139 -5.77 -14.35 20.66
CA GLU A 139 -5.69 -14.84 22.04
C GLU A 139 -6.42 -13.91 23.03
N LEU A 140 -6.20 -12.60 22.90
CA LEU A 140 -6.89 -11.60 23.74
C LEU A 140 -8.41 -11.61 23.51
N ALA A 141 -8.84 -11.73 22.26
CA ALA A 141 -10.26 -11.82 21.91
C ALA A 141 -10.90 -13.10 22.48
N GLN A 142 -10.23 -14.25 22.38
CA GLN A 142 -10.70 -15.50 22.97
C GLN A 142 -10.80 -15.41 24.49
N LEU A 143 -9.80 -14.84 25.16
CA LEU A 143 -9.83 -14.63 26.61
C LEU A 143 -10.99 -13.71 27.03
N ALA A 144 -11.19 -12.61 26.31
CA ALA A 144 -12.31 -11.70 26.56
C ALA A 144 -13.66 -12.39 26.33
N GLN A 145 -13.77 -13.22 25.30
CA GLN A 145 -14.98 -14.01 25.02
C GLN A 145 -15.25 -15.03 26.13
N MET A 146 -14.24 -15.73 26.62
CA MET A 146 -14.37 -16.66 27.75
C MET A 146 -14.88 -15.96 29.00
N LYS A 147 -14.33 -14.78 29.34
CA LYS A 147 -14.79 -13.97 30.48
C LYS A 147 -16.24 -13.51 30.32
N SER A 148 -16.58 -12.98 29.14
CA SER A 148 -17.95 -12.55 28.84
C SER A 148 -18.95 -13.71 28.93
N ASN A 149 -18.59 -14.89 28.41
CA ASN A 149 -19.42 -16.09 28.51
C ASN A 149 -19.64 -16.53 29.97
N ASP A 150 -18.60 -16.46 30.81
CA ASP A 150 -18.71 -16.78 32.24
C ASP A 150 -19.63 -15.78 32.98
N GLU A 151 -19.51 -14.49 32.69
CA GLU A 151 -20.39 -13.46 33.22
C GLU A 151 -21.84 -13.65 32.77
N ILE A 152 -22.07 -13.93 31.49
CA ILE A 152 -23.42 -14.24 30.95
C ILE A 152 -24.01 -15.45 31.67
N ARG A 153 -23.22 -16.50 31.91
CA ARG A 153 -23.68 -17.69 32.64
C ARG A 153 -24.11 -17.32 34.06
N LYS A 154 -23.27 -16.60 34.81
CA LYS A 154 -23.58 -16.15 36.19
C LYS A 154 -24.83 -15.27 36.23
N LEU A 155 -24.97 -14.35 35.27
CA LEU A 155 -26.15 -13.50 35.17
C LEU A 155 -27.43 -14.31 34.89
N ARG A 156 -27.36 -15.32 34.01
CA ARG A 156 -28.49 -16.23 33.75
C ARG A 156 -28.89 -17.00 35.00
N GLU A 157 -27.93 -17.56 35.74
CA GLU A 157 -28.20 -18.29 36.99
C GLU A 157 -28.86 -17.39 38.05
N ASN A 158 -28.36 -16.16 38.21
CA ASN A 158 -28.94 -15.19 39.14
C ASN A 158 -30.36 -14.77 38.74
N LEU A 159 -30.59 -14.56 37.43
CA LEU A 159 -31.91 -14.22 36.91
C LEU A 159 -32.91 -15.35 37.16
N GLU A 160 -32.52 -16.60 36.92
CA GLU A 160 -33.39 -17.76 37.14
C GLU A 160 -33.75 -17.92 38.61
N ARG A 161 -32.79 -17.67 39.52
CA ARG A 161 -33.04 -17.68 40.98
C ARG A 161 -34.03 -16.59 41.38
N ALA A 162 -33.80 -15.35 40.95
CA ALA A 162 -34.70 -14.22 41.23
C ALA A 162 -36.11 -14.49 40.70
N GLN A 163 -36.24 -15.08 39.49
CA GLN A 163 -37.53 -15.47 38.93
C GLN A 163 -38.24 -16.51 39.81
N LYS A 164 -37.54 -17.56 40.26
CA LYS A 164 -38.12 -18.56 41.18
C LYS A 164 -38.60 -17.93 42.48
N GLU A 165 -37.78 -17.08 43.11
CA GLU A 165 -38.15 -16.36 44.34
C GLU A 165 -39.40 -15.49 44.14
N THR A 166 -39.48 -14.72 43.03
CA THR A 166 -40.66 -13.90 42.74
C THR A 166 -41.93 -14.72 42.52
N GLU A 167 -41.82 -15.89 41.89
CA GLU A 167 -42.95 -16.79 41.66
C GLU A 167 -43.44 -17.44 42.96
N GLU A 168 -42.52 -17.80 43.86
CA GLU A 168 -42.85 -18.30 45.20
C GLU A 168 -43.56 -17.24 46.04
N LEU A 169 -43.03 -16.02 46.07
CA LEU A 169 -43.67 -14.89 46.77
C LEU A 169 -45.07 -14.61 46.21
N ARG A 170 -45.25 -14.68 44.88
CA ARG A 170 -46.56 -14.51 44.22
C ARG A 170 -47.55 -15.61 44.64
N LYS A 171 -47.12 -16.87 44.69
CA LYS A 171 -47.95 -17.98 45.18
C LYS A 171 -48.32 -17.82 46.65
N GLN A 172 -47.39 -17.35 47.48
CA GLN A 172 -47.64 -17.13 48.90
C GLN A 172 -48.62 -15.96 49.13
N ALA A 173 -48.46 -14.85 48.38
CA ALA A 173 -49.41 -13.73 48.40
C ALA A 173 -50.82 -14.16 47.95
N ALA A 174 -50.93 -15.01 46.91
CA ALA A 174 -52.21 -15.55 46.47
C ALA A 174 -52.87 -16.48 47.52
N ARG A 175 -52.08 -17.20 48.32
CA ARG A 175 -52.58 -18.01 49.44
C ARG A 175 -53.06 -17.15 50.61
N CYS A 176 -52.40 -16.03 50.89
CA CYS A 176 -52.77 -15.11 51.96
C CYS A 176 -53.94 -14.16 51.61
N ALA A 177 -54.24 -13.98 50.32
CA ALA A 177 -55.37 -13.15 49.86
C ALA A 177 -56.74 -13.88 49.86
N ILE A 178 -56.76 -15.19 50.17
CA ILE A 178 -57.98 -15.97 50.39
C ILE A 178 -58.20 -16.05 51.91
N LEU A 179 -58.80 -15.00 52.49
CA LEU A 179 -59.31 -14.94 53.86
C LEU A 179 -60.56 -14.07 53.90
#